data_AF-A0A354X1L4-F1
#
_entry.id   AF-A0A354X1L4-F1
#
_cell.length_a   1.000
_cell.length_b   1.000
_cell.length_c   1.000
_cell.angle_alpha   90.00
_cell.angle_beta   90.00
_cell.angle_gamma   90.00
#
_symmetry.space_group_name_H-M   'P 1'
#
loop_
_entity.id
_entity.type
_entity.pdbx_description
1 polymer ?
#
loop_
_entity_poly.entity_id
_entity_poly.type
_entity_poly.pdbx_seq_one_letter_code
_entity_poly.pdbx_strand_id
1 'polypeptide(L)'
;MRKILFSFLWLIALLVTIASCRGDVELILSEDIAVGSPEFIKGYKGFYLLNEGNMGSNKATLDYYNFSTGIYTRNIYAERNPHVPKEMGDV
;
A
#
# COMPACT_ATOMS: atom_id res chain seq x y z
N MET A 1 2.98 30.01 42.77
CA MET A 1 1.92 29.75 41.77
C MET A 1 2.43 29.80 40.33
N ARG A 2 3.08 30.88 39.87
CA ARG A 2 3.59 30.99 38.48
C ARG A 2 4.55 29.88 38.02
N LYS A 3 5.49 29.45 38.89
CA LYS A 3 6.45 28.36 38.58
C LYS A 3 5.80 26.98 38.42
N ILE A 4 4.76 26.70 39.21
CA ILE A 4 3.98 25.45 39.12
C ILE A 4 3.17 25.43 37.82
N LEU A 5 2.62 26.58 37.42
CA LEU A 5 1.91 26.74 36.15
C LEU A 5 2.82 26.49 34.94
N PHE A 6 4.05 27.04 34.97
CA PHE A 6 5.05 26.79 33.92
C PHE A 6 5.49 25.31 33.88
N SER A 7 5.66 24.66 35.03
CA SER A 7 5.99 23.24 35.09
C SER A 7 4.90 22.36 34.48
N PHE A 8 3.62 22.69 34.71
CA PHE A 8 2.49 21.99 34.09
C PHE A 8 2.45 22.18 32.58
N LEU A 9 2.75 23.39 32.10
CA LEU A 9 2.79 23.71 30.68
C LEU A 9 3.90 22.92 29.95
N TRP A 10 5.07 22.78 30.59
CA TRP A 10 6.17 21.94 30.09
C TRP A 10 5.80 20.45 30.05
N LEU A 11 5.09 19.95 31.07
CA LEU A 11 4.64 18.56 31.11
C LEU A 11 3.63 18.25 29.99
N ILE A 12 2.68 19.17 29.74
CA ILE A 12 1.71 19.06 28.65
C ILE A 12 2.40 19.09 27.28
N ALA A 13 3.38 19.99 27.10
CA ALA A 13 4.15 20.06 25.86
C ALA A 13 4.90 18.74 25.59
N LEU A 14 5.51 18.13 26.61
CA LEU A 14 6.17 16.84 26.50
C LEU A 14 5.18 15.72 26.11
N LEU A 15 4.00 15.68 26.74
CA LEU A 15 2.92 14.74 26.43
C LEU A 15 2.42 14.83 24.98
N VAL A 16 2.33 16.04 24.42
CA VAL A 16 1.92 16.22 23.02
C VAL A 16 2.98 15.69 22.05
N THR A 17 4.26 15.82 22.35
CA THR A 17 5.33 15.33 21.47
C THR A 17 5.37 13.80 21.38
N ILE A 18 5.09 13.09 22.47
CA ILE A 18 5.04 11.62 22.47
C ILE A 18 3.77 11.07 21.80
N ALA A 19 2.70 11.86 21.73
CA ALA A 19 1.46 11.51 21.04
C ALA A 19 1.50 11.73 19.52
N SER A 20 2.56 12.38 18.99
CA SER A 20 2.71 12.68 17.56
C SER A 20 3.23 11.48 16.73
N CYS A 21 3.09 10.25 17.21
CA CYS A 21 3.48 9.07 16.45
C CYS A 21 2.67 9.04 15.14
N ARG A 22 3.31 9.28 13.99
CA ARG A 22 2.69 9.04 12.70
C ARG A 22 2.43 7.54 12.62
N GLY A 23 1.16 7.16 12.50
CA GLY A 23 0.79 5.76 12.29
C GLY A 23 1.48 5.20 11.06
N ASP A 24 1.68 3.88 11.06
CA ASP A 24 2.30 3.18 9.94
C ASP A 24 1.56 3.48 8.64
N VAL A 25 2.32 3.60 7.56
CA VAL A 25 1.76 3.69 6.21
C VAL A 25 1.07 2.36 5.91
N GLU A 26 -0.21 2.42 5.57
CA GLU A 26 -0.99 1.25 5.19
C GLU A 26 -0.35 0.59 3.97
N LEU A 27 0.27 -0.58 4.17
CA LEU A 27 0.81 -1.39 3.09
C LEU A 27 -0.32 -2.24 2.53
N ILE A 28 -0.81 -1.88 1.35
CA ILE A 28 -1.69 -2.76 0.59
C ILE A 28 -0.83 -3.94 0.14
N LEU A 29 -1.13 -5.14 0.62
CA LEU A 29 -0.40 -6.35 0.24
C LEU A 29 -0.99 -6.97 -1.03
N SER A 30 -0.18 -7.82 -1.65
CA SER A 30 -0.63 -8.65 -2.77
C SER A 30 -1.71 -9.63 -2.30
N GLU A 31 -2.78 -9.76 -3.06
CA GLU A 31 -3.92 -10.61 -2.74
C GLU A 31 -4.35 -11.43 -3.95
N ASP A 32 -4.46 -12.75 -3.79
CA ASP A 32 -4.97 -13.65 -4.81
C ASP A 32 -6.48 -13.82 -4.69
N ILE A 33 -7.18 -13.61 -5.81
CA ILE A 33 -8.63 -13.80 -5.91
C ILE A 33 -8.90 -14.84 -7.01
N ALA A 34 -9.61 -15.90 -6.66
CA ALA A 34 -10.08 -16.88 -7.65
C ALA A 34 -11.29 -16.31 -8.39
N VAL A 35 -11.14 -16.03 -9.68
CA VAL A 35 -12.19 -15.43 -10.53
C VAL A 35 -12.69 -16.41 -11.60
N GLY A 36 -11.90 -17.44 -11.91
CA GLY A 36 -12.25 -18.47 -12.87
C GLY A 36 -11.69 -19.84 -12.49
N SER A 37 -11.94 -20.82 -13.35
CA SER A 37 -11.37 -22.16 -13.21
C SER A 37 -10.04 -22.28 -13.97
N PRO A 38 -9.11 -23.14 -13.52
CA PRO A 38 -7.91 -23.44 -14.28
C PRO A 38 -8.25 -24.07 -15.63
N GLU A 39 -7.63 -23.57 -16.70
CA GLU A 39 -7.86 -24.03 -18.08
C GLU A 39 -6.55 -24.20 -18.84
N PHE A 40 -6.57 -25.06 -19.87
CA PHE A 40 -5.42 -25.21 -20.76
C PHE A 40 -5.40 -24.07 -21.77
N ILE A 41 -4.46 -23.14 -21.60
CA ILE A 41 -4.39 -21.94 -22.43
C ILE A 41 -3.47 -22.14 -23.64
N LYS A 42 -4.00 -21.85 -24.84
CA LYS A 42 -3.21 -21.69 -26.07
C LYS A 42 -3.22 -20.21 -26.46
N GLY A 43 -2.10 -19.52 -26.27
CA GLY A 43 -1.95 -18.12 -26.63
C GLY A 43 -1.39 -17.27 -25.48
N TYR A 44 -2.06 -16.15 -25.20
CA TYR A 44 -1.66 -15.21 -24.14
C TYR A 44 -1.76 -15.86 -22.76
N LYS A 45 -0.90 -15.45 -21.83
CA LYS A 45 -0.86 -16.02 -20.46
C LYS A 45 -1.80 -15.32 -19.47
N GLY A 46 -2.29 -14.14 -19.83
CA GLY A 46 -2.96 -13.24 -18.91
C GLY A 46 -2.90 -11.80 -19.38
N PHE A 47 -3.29 -10.89 -18.50
CA PHE A 47 -3.13 -9.45 -18.69
C PHE A 47 -2.74 -8.76 -17.39
N TYR A 48 -2.10 -7.60 -17.51
CA TYR A 48 -1.87 -6.70 -16.40
C TYR A 48 -2.95 -5.60 -16.41
N LEU A 49 -3.46 -5.24 -15.24
CA LEU A 49 -4.33 -4.07 -15.07
C LEU A 49 -3.58 -3.04 -14.23
N LEU A 50 -3.35 -1.87 -14.82
CA LEU A 50 -2.85 -0.70 -14.10
C LEU A 50 -4.05 0.07 -13.54
N ASN A 51 -4.15 0.13 -12.22
CA ASN A 51 -5.16 0.93 -11.52
C ASN A 51 -4.53 2.27 -11.13
N GLU A 52 -5.15 3.36 -11.58
CA GLU A 52 -4.72 4.71 -11.26
C GLU A 52 -5.01 5.03 -9.78
N GLY A 53 -4.08 5.73 -9.14
CA GLY A 53 -4.29 6.30 -7.81
C GLY A 53 -4.96 7.68 -7.90
N ASN A 54 -4.97 8.39 -6.77
CA ASN A 54 -5.17 9.84 -6.84
C ASN A 54 -3.83 10.52 -7.14
N MET A 55 -3.87 11.59 -7.94
CA MET A 55 -2.74 12.45 -8.25
C MET A 55 -1.92 12.80 -6.99
N GLY A 56 -0.61 12.62 -7.04
CA GLY A 56 0.32 12.87 -5.93
C GLY A 56 0.19 11.98 -4.69
N SER A 57 -0.59 10.87 -4.74
CA SER A 57 -0.80 10.01 -3.56
C SER A 57 0.04 8.72 -3.55
N ASN A 58 0.73 8.38 -4.64
CA ASN A 58 1.49 7.13 -4.80
C ASN A 58 0.67 5.85 -4.57
N LYS A 59 -0.65 5.91 -4.86
CA LYS A 59 -1.60 4.80 -4.62
C LYS A 59 -1.96 4.00 -5.87
N ALA A 60 -1.25 4.16 -6.99
CA ALA A 60 -1.48 3.33 -8.17
C ALA A 60 -1.08 1.87 -7.87
N THR A 61 -1.85 0.90 -8.37
CA THR A 61 -1.56 -0.54 -8.21
C THR A 61 -1.43 -1.23 -9.57
N LEU A 62 -0.60 -2.27 -9.61
CA LEU A 62 -0.50 -3.16 -10.76
C LEU A 62 -1.06 -4.51 -10.35
N ASP A 63 -2.08 -4.96 -11.07
CA ASP A 63 -2.71 -6.25 -10.86
C ASP A 63 -2.39 -7.17 -12.05
N TYR A 64 -2.49 -8.48 -11.86
CA TYR A 64 -2.28 -9.47 -12.91
C TYR A 64 -3.35 -10.56 -12.87
N TYR A 65 -3.96 -10.82 -14.02
CA TYR A 65 -4.84 -11.97 -14.20
C TYR A 65 -4.11 -13.08 -14.94
N ASN A 66 -4.07 -14.28 -14.37
CA ASN A 66 -3.48 -15.47 -14.98
C ASN A 66 -4.56 -16.37 -15.60
N PHE A 67 -4.56 -16.49 -16.92
CA PHE A 67 -5.53 -17.31 -17.64
C PHE A 67 -5.41 -18.80 -17.32
N SER A 68 -4.22 -19.31 -17.03
CA SER A 68 -4.05 -20.76 -16.78
C SER A 68 -4.58 -21.19 -15.43
N THR A 69 -4.56 -20.30 -14.43
CA THR A 69 -5.01 -20.61 -13.07
C THR A 69 -6.38 -20.04 -12.74
N GLY A 70 -6.86 -19.04 -13.51
CA GLY A 70 -8.08 -18.30 -13.18
C GLY A 70 -7.92 -17.37 -11.98
N ILE A 71 -6.68 -17.07 -11.58
CA ILE A 71 -6.35 -16.24 -10.41
C ILE A 71 -6.07 -14.80 -10.85
N TYR A 72 -6.71 -13.85 -10.18
CA TYR A 72 -6.47 -12.42 -10.26
C TYR A 72 -5.67 -11.99 -9.03
N THR A 73 -4.40 -11.64 -9.21
CA THR A 73 -3.52 -11.16 -8.13
C THR A 73 -3.50 -9.64 -8.13
N ARG A 74 -3.95 -9.04 -7.04
CA ARG A 74 -3.96 -7.58 -6.83
C ARG A 74 -2.62 -7.09 -6.33
N ASN A 75 -2.24 -5.87 -6.70
CA ASN A 75 -1.12 -5.12 -6.15
C ASN A 75 0.24 -5.88 -6.13
N ILE A 76 0.61 -6.48 -7.26
CA ILE A 76 1.79 -7.33 -7.40
C ILE A 76 3.12 -6.56 -7.46
N TYR A 77 3.11 -5.24 -7.68
CA TYR A 77 4.32 -4.50 -8.02
C TYR A 77 5.42 -4.61 -6.95
N ALA A 78 5.08 -4.41 -5.68
CA ALA A 78 6.04 -4.49 -4.57
C ALA A 78 6.58 -5.91 -4.36
N GLU A 79 5.73 -6.93 -4.54
CA GLU A 79 6.11 -8.34 -4.43
C GLU A 79 7.11 -8.74 -5.53
N ARG A 80 6.87 -8.29 -6.77
CA ARG A 80 7.70 -8.64 -7.94
C ARG A 80 8.99 -7.83 -8.04
N ASN A 81 9.06 -6.67 -7.39
CA ASN A 81 10.22 -5.77 -7.46
C ASN A 81 10.76 -5.44 -6.05
N PRO A 82 11.39 -6.40 -5.35
CA PRO A 82 11.77 -6.25 -3.94
C PRO A 82 12.90 -5.24 -3.68
N HIS A 83 13.63 -4.83 -4.74
CA HIS A 83 14.84 -4.00 -4.64
C HIS A 83 14.67 -2.57 -5.18
N VAL A 84 13.46 -2.18 -5.54
CA VAL A 84 13.13 -0.83 -6.05
C VAL A 84 12.05 -0.19 -5.17
N PRO A 85 11.78 1.12 -5.30
CA PRO A 85 10.65 1.74 -4.61
C PRO A 85 9.36 0.96 -4.88
N LYS A 86 8.63 0.63 -3.81
CA LYS A 86 7.43 -0.23 -3.84
C LYS A 86 6.16 0.50 -4.28
N GLU A 87 6.25 1.81 -4.35
CA GLU A 87 5.19 2.71 -4.77
C GLU A 87 5.28 2.91 -6.28
N MET A 88 4.14 2.83 -6.97
CA MET A 88 4.03 3.32 -8.33
C MET A 88 3.53 4.76 -8.23
N GLY A 89 4.45 5.70 -8.33
CA GLY A 89 4.13 7.12 -8.23
C GLY A 89 3.12 7.55 -9.29
N ASP A 90 2.24 8.45 -8.90
CA ASP A 90 1.32 9.20 -9.74
C ASP A 90 1.81 10.66 -9.75
N VAL A 91 1.68 11.35 -10.89
CA VAL A 91 2.24 12.69 -11.18
C VAL A 91 1.77 13.78 -10.22
#